data_AF-A0A167MMG0-F1
#
_entry.id   AF-A0A167MMG0-F1
#
_cell.length_a   1.000
_cell.length_b   1.000
_cell.length_c   1.000
_cell.angle_alpha   90.00
_cell.angle_beta   90.00
_cell.angle_gamma   90.00
#
_symmetry.space_group_name_H-M   'P 1'
#
loop_
_entity.id
_entity.type
_entity.pdbx_description
1 polymer ?
#
loop_
_entity_poly.entity_id
_entity_poly.type
_entity_poly.pdbx_seq_one_letter_code
_entity_poly.pdbx_strand_id
1 'polypeptide(L)'
;MKSNKKSTLHGHKFILAAASPWFRDTFLSGIKESTENEVKIRGVDPNIFKLIFDFSYGKDIYIKDSTHSVNILKVADRLQFEDIKVYTFSCLRGQLDESNIFDIWQASDLYSCGETRISCEEFLKDCYADIFEPPGWPAASNDYALKAITVDGLKGRIDERIFYKAALARRDISVQKMINLLKTKEKKCKKKVAKALPGTSTLEGAKNTKEKGRKKNEYKAETATATETETETETETETETEPEPDTDTETEIEAEIEAEAGSLEGLEYIRWEEYVKKKLDDIHKHFEVMISTIRFHQMDIKYLADTVEKDDDVMQIPGIKDIIFEAYRHKAFLGKRQVSKKYQSRSIKSN
;
A
#
# COMPACT_ATOMS: atom_id res chain seq x y z
N MET A 1 9.70 -2.20 -18.36
CA MET A 1 10.90 -1.74 -19.10
C MET A 1 11.81 -1.01 -18.13
N LYS A 2 12.85 -1.65 -17.59
CA LYS A 2 13.87 -0.96 -16.79
C LYS A 2 14.82 -0.27 -17.76
N SER A 3 14.72 1.05 -17.90
CA SER A 3 15.67 1.82 -18.70
C SER A 3 17.04 1.72 -18.01
N ASN A 4 17.96 0.94 -18.60
CA ASN A 4 19.33 0.82 -18.11
C ASN A 4 20.15 2.02 -18.61
N LYS A 5 19.72 3.22 -18.23
CA LYS A 5 20.31 4.48 -18.68
C LYS A 5 21.65 4.67 -17.97
N LYS A 6 22.76 4.49 -18.69
CA LYS A 6 24.11 4.79 -18.20
C LYS A 6 24.45 6.23 -18.57
N SER A 7 24.96 7.01 -17.60
CA SER A 7 25.45 8.37 -17.82
C SER A 7 26.77 8.54 -17.08
N THR A 8 27.71 9.25 -17.72
CA THR A 8 29.01 9.58 -17.14
C THR A 8 29.04 11.07 -16.88
N LEU A 9 29.44 11.45 -15.67
CA LEU A 9 29.63 12.85 -15.27
C LEU A 9 31.10 13.05 -14.89
N HIS A 10 31.68 14.15 -15.36
CA HIS A 10 33.06 14.52 -15.04
C HIS A 10 33.06 15.63 -14.01
N GLY A 11 33.88 15.48 -12.97
CA GLY A 11 33.96 16.43 -11.88
C GLY A 11 35.25 16.32 -11.08
N HIS A 12 35.41 17.24 -10.14
CA HIS A 12 36.55 17.36 -9.25
C HIS A 12 36.32 16.57 -7.97
N LYS A 13 37.26 15.68 -7.64
CA LYS A 13 37.23 14.89 -6.39
C LYS A 13 37.09 15.79 -5.17
N PHE A 14 37.80 16.93 -5.15
CA PHE A 14 37.76 17.88 -4.03
C PHE A 14 36.35 18.44 -3.75
N ILE A 15 35.63 18.89 -4.79
CA ILE A 15 34.28 19.44 -4.64
C ILE A 15 33.31 18.38 -4.11
N LEU A 16 33.35 17.18 -4.68
CA LEU A 16 32.47 16.08 -4.26
C LEU A 16 32.80 15.57 -2.86
N ALA A 17 34.08 15.52 -2.48
CA ALA A 17 34.51 15.16 -1.13
C ALA A 17 34.09 16.19 -0.08
N ALA A 18 34.08 17.47 -0.45
CA ALA A 18 33.60 18.53 0.43
C ALA A 18 32.08 18.46 0.61
N ALA A 19 31.33 18.19 -0.47
CA ALA A 19 29.87 18.15 -0.46
C ALA A 19 29.26 16.87 0.15
N SER A 20 30.01 15.77 0.19
CA SER A 20 29.50 14.47 0.66
C SER A 20 30.58 13.67 1.40
N PRO A 21 30.34 13.29 2.67
CA PRO A 21 31.21 12.38 3.41
C PRO A 21 31.35 11.02 2.72
N TRP A 22 30.30 10.51 2.07
CA TRP A 22 30.39 9.26 1.31
C TRP A 22 31.44 9.34 0.19
N PHE A 23 31.48 10.45 -0.57
CA PHE A 23 32.49 10.66 -1.59
C PHE A 23 33.89 10.84 -0.99
N ARG A 24 33.99 11.59 0.11
CA ARG A 24 35.25 11.74 0.85
C ARG A 24 35.82 10.39 1.25
N ASP A 25 35.01 9.55 1.87
CA ASP A 25 35.42 8.22 2.32
C ASP A 25 35.73 7.31 1.12
N THR A 26 34.94 7.38 0.05
CA THR A 26 35.21 6.63 -1.20
C THR A 26 36.56 7.01 -1.81
N PHE A 27 36.91 8.30 -1.82
CA PHE A 27 38.20 8.75 -2.37
C PHE A 27 39.39 8.49 -1.43
N LEU A 28 39.16 8.35 -0.12
CA LEU A 28 40.21 8.17 0.89
C LEU A 28 40.35 6.74 1.42
N SER A 29 39.45 5.82 1.07
CA SER A 29 39.37 4.46 1.63
C SER A 29 40.43 3.48 1.14
N GLY A 30 41.29 3.85 0.19
CA GLY A 30 42.38 2.98 -0.31
C GLY A 30 41.92 1.77 -1.15
N ILE A 31 40.62 1.67 -1.46
CA ILE A 31 40.03 0.65 -2.34
C ILE A 31 40.20 1.05 -3.83
N LYS A 32 39.86 0.17 -4.78
CA LYS A 32 40.06 0.41 -6.22
C LYS A 32 39.49 1.75 -6.70
N GLU A 33 38.35 2.17 -6.15
CA GLU A 33 37.71 3.44 -6.47
C GLU A 33 38.52 4.68 -6.02
N SER A 34 39.45 4.52 -5.08
CA SER A 34 40.38 5.59 -4.66
C SER A 34 41.55 5.76 -5.65
N THR A 35 42.00 4.66 -6.28
CA THR A 35 43.12 4.64 -7.25
C THR A 35 42.64 4.83 -8.69
N GLU A 36 41.40 4.47 -9.00
CA GLU A 36 40.75 4.78 -10.27
C GLU A 36 40.19 6.22 -10.29
N ASN A 37 40.12 6.82 -11.48
CA ASN A 37 39.49 8.13 -11.69
C ASN A 37 38.00 8.02 -12.08
N GLU A 38 37.38 6.86 -11.81
CA GLU A 38 35.98 6.58 -12.09
C GLU A 38 35.29 5.97 -10.86
N VAL A 39 34.11 6.48 -10.49
CA VAL A 39 33.27 5.91 -9.42
C VAL A 39 31.95 5.45 -10.01
N LYS A 40 31.62 4.16 -9.85
CA LYS A 40 30.40 3.55 -10.39
C LYS A 40 29.29 3.52 -9.36
N ILE A 41 28.33 4.44 -9.50
CA ILE A 41 27.13 4.50 -8.64
C ILE A 41 26.01 3.67 -9.27
N ARG A 42 25.52 2.66 -8.54
CA ARG A 42 24.45 1.76 -9.00
C ARG A 42 23.13 2.03 -8.29
N GLY A 43 22.02 1.86 -9.01
CA GLY A 43 20.66 1.96 -8.43
C GLY A 43 20.22 3.40 -8.12
N VAL A 44 20.77 4.37 -8.85
CA VAL A 44 20.38 5.79 -8.78
C VAL A 44 19.95 6.24 -10.17
N ASP A 45 18.88 7.02 -10.27
CA ASP A 45 18.48 7.64 -11.53
C ASP A 45 19.55 8.67 -11.94
N PRO A 46 20.16 8.54 -13.14
CA PRO A 46 21.18 9.47 -13.60
C PRO A 46 20.74 10.93 -13.64
N ASN A 47 19.45 11.21 -13.89
CA ASN A 47 18.94 12.58 -13.93
C ASN A 47 18.89 13.19 -12.52
N ILE A 48 18.48 12.41 -11.52
CA ILE A 48 18.45 12.84 -10.12
C ILE A 48 19.88 13.06 -9.61
N PHE A 49 20.79 12.11 -9.90
CA PHE A 49 22.19 12.28 -9.53
C PHE A 49 22.82 13.50 -10.20
N LYS A 50 22.48 13.76 -11.47
CA LYS A 50 22.96 14.96 -12.17
C LYS A 50 22.54 16.25 -11.48
N LEU A 51 21.30 16.35 -10.97
CA LEU A 51 20.84 17.52 -10.22
C LEU A 51 21.64 17.73 -8.93
N ILE A 52 21.86 16.64 -8.17
CA ILE A 52 22.66 16.65 -6.93
C ILE A 52 24.11 17.03 -7.23
N PHE A 53 24.66 16.47 -8.31
CA PHE A 53 25.99 16.80 -8.78
C PHE A 53 26.08 18.28 -9.14
N ASP A 54 25.17 18.80 -9.98
CA ASP A 54 25.12 20.21 -10.37
C ASP A 54 24.99 21.15 -9.16
N PHE A 55 24.22 20.77 -8.13
CA PHE A 55 24.12 21.52 -6.87
C PHE A 55 25.43 21.58 -6.09
N SER A 56 26.22 20.51 -6.11
CA SER A 56 27.56 20.51 -5.51
C SER A 56 28.50 21.54 -6.17
N TYR A 57 28.17 22.01 -7.38
CA TYR A 57 28.86 23.09 -8.10
C TYR A 57 28.17 24.45 -7.97
N GLY A 58 27.21 24.59 -7.06
CA GLY A 58 26.52 25.85 -6.78
C GLY A 58 25.34 26.17 -7.69
N LYS A 59 24.77 25.18 -8.40
CA LYS A 59 23.52 25.37 -9.16
C LYS A 59 22.30 25.06 -8.29
N ASP A 60 21.21 25.79 -8.50
CA ASP A 60 19.96 25.52 -7.77
C ASP A 60 19.27 24.23 -8.24
N ILE A 61 18.58 23.57 -7.31
CA ILE A 61 17.70 22.43 -7.61
C ILE A 61 16.27 22.94 -7.73
N TYR A 62 15.63 22.65 -8.87
CA TYR A 62 14.20 22.86 -9.06
C TYR A 62 13.42 21.60 -8.71
N ILE A 63 12.62 21.67 -7.65
CA ILE A 63 11.71 20.60 -7.23
C ILE A 63 10.40 20.74 -8.01
N LYS A 64 9.92 19.61 -8.56
CA LYS A 64 8.74 19.60 -9.45
C LYS A 64 7.47 19.21 -8.70
N ASP A 65 7.56 18.12 -7.94
CA ASP A 65 6.46 17.53 -7.19
C ASP A 65 7.01 16.74 -5.98
N SER A 66 6.10 16.22 -5.14
CA SER A 66 6.46 15.45 -3.95
C SER A 66 7.30 14.21 -4.29
N THR A 67 6.98 13.50 -5.39
CA THR A 67 7.72 12.30 -5.82
C THR A 67 9.15 12.65 -6.25
N HIS A 68 9.34 13.76 -6.95
CA HIS A 68 10.65 14.26 -7.34
C HIS A 68 11.49 14.59 -6.11
N SER A 69 10.90 15.26 -5.11
CA SER A 69 11.58 15.61 -3.87
C SER A 69 12.03 14.36 -3.07
N VAL A 70 11.17 13.34 -2.96
CA VAL A 70 11.50 12.08 -2.26
C VAL A 70 12.63 11.34 -2.95
N ASN A 71 12.66 11.34 -4.29
CA ASN A 71 13.77 10.73 -5.04
C ASN A 71 15.09 11.47 -4.82
N ILE A 72 15.07 12.80 -4.76
CA ILE A 72 16.26 13.61 -4.42
C ILE A 72 16.72 13.27 -3.00
N LEU A 73 15.82 13.32 -2.01
CA LEU A 73 16.12 13.01 -0.61
C LEU A 73 16.70 11.59 -0.46
N LYS A 74 16.14 10.60 -1.15
CA LYS A 74 16.65 9.23 -1.14
C LYS A 74 18.11 9.13 -1.58
N VAL A 75 18.46 9.82 -2.66
CA VAL A 75 19.83 9.78 -3.20
C VAL A 75 20.77 10.62 -2.34
N ALA A 76 20.31 11.79 -1.90
CA ALA A 76 21.05 12.67 -1.01
C ALA A 76 21.38 11.97 0.31
N ASP A 77 20.42 11.29 0.93
CA ASP A 77 20.64 10.53 2.16
C ASP A 77 21.59 9.35 1.96
N ARG A 78 21.38 8.55 0.91
CA ARG A 78 22.25 7.40 0.58
C ARG A 78 23.70 7.81 0.34
N LEU A 79 23.91 8.93 -0.34
CA LEU A 79 25.24 9.46 -0.66
C LEU A 79 25.66 10.55 0.34
N GLN A 80 24.96 10.70 1.45
CA GLN A 80 25.29 11.62 2.56
C GLN A 80 25.47 13.09 2.15
N PHE A 81 24.70 13.60 1.19
CA PHE A 81 24.63 15.03 0.87
C PHE A 81 23.67 15.76 1.81
N GLU A 82 24.15 16.14 2.99
CA GLU A 82 23.30 16.76 4.02
C GLU A 82 22.79 18.15 3.61
N ASP A 83 23.63 18.99 2.98
CA ASP A 83 23.22 20.32 2.51
C ASP A 83 22.06 20.27 1.51
N ILE A 84 22.05 19.24 0.66
CA ILE A 84 20.97 19.00 -0.31
C ILE A 84 19.70 18.55 0.40
N LYS A 85 19.80 17.71 1.44
CA LYS A 85 18.64 17.33 2.25
C LYS A 85 18.02 18.56 2.91
N VAL A 86 18.85 19.39 3.57
CA VAL A 86 18.41 20.62 4.23
C VAL A 86 17.75 21.57 3.23
N TYR A 87 18.38 21.80 2.08
CA TYR A 87 17.81 22.64 1.02
C TYR A 87 16.46 22.10 0.52
N THR A 88 16.40 20.79 0.22
CA THR A 88 15.18 20.15 -0.29
C THR A 88 14.03 20.27 0.71
N PHE A 89 14.28 20.03 1.99
CA PHE A 89 13.29 20.20 3.05
C PHE A 89 12.89 21.67 3.27
N SER A 90 13.82 22.62 3.11
CA SER A 90 13.50 24.05 3.13
C SER A 90 12.50 24.42 2.03
N CYS A 91 12.72 23.95 0.81
CA CYS A 91 11.78 24.17 -0.29
C CYS A 91 10.42 23.51 -0.04
N LEU A 92 10.40 22.28 0.46
CA LEU A 92 9.17 21.56 0.78
C LEU A 92 8.33 22.27 1.84
N ARG A 93 8.95 22.81 2.88
CA ARG A 93 8.25 23.64 3.88
C ARG A 93 7.60 24.88 3.26
N GLY A 94 8.25 25.50 2.28
CA GLY A 94 7.70 26.66 1.56
C GLY A 94 6.56 26.32 0.58
N GLN A 95 6.37 25.03 0.28
CA GLN A 95 5.35 24.53 -0.65
C GLN A 95 4.27 23.69 0.07
N LEU A 96 4.22 23.74 1.39
CA LEU A 96 3.34 22.88 2.18
C LEU A 96 1.87 23.26 1.95
N ASP A 97 1.06 22.27 1.62
CA ASP A 97 -0.38 22.41 1.33
C ASP A 97 -1.19 21.22 1.90
N GLU A 98 -2.53 21.32 1.87
CA GLU A 98 -3.43 20.27 2.36
C GLU A 98 -3.30 18.94 1.60
N SER A 99 -2.85 18.99 0.34
CA SER A 99 -2.72 17.82 -0.53
C SER A 99 -1.41 17.05 -0.31
N ASN A 100 -0.36 17.73 0.14
CA ASN A 100 1.00 17.22 0.16
C ASN A 100 1.58 17.05 1.58
N ILE A 101 0.93 17.63 2.61
CA ILE A 101 1.41 17.60 3.99
C ILE A 101 1.77 16.18 4.46
N PHE A 102 0.96 15.17 4.14
CA PHE A 102 1.20 13.80 4.60
C PHE A 102 2.43 13.16 3.95
N ASP A 103 2.68 13.45 2.68
CA ASP A 103 3.87 12.98 1.96
C ASP A 103 5.13 13.64 2.53
N ILE A 104 5.08 14.95 2.76
CA ILE A 104 6.19 15.73 3.33
C ILE A 104 6.48 15.29 4.77
N TRP A 105 5.43 15.09 5.58
CA TRP A 105 5.57 14.59 6.94
C TRP A 105 6.21 13.19 6.94
N GLN A 106 5.75 12.29 6.07
CA GLN A 106 6.35 10.97 5.95
C GLN A 106 7.82 11.01 5.52
N ALA A 107 8.16 11.88 4.55
CA ALA A 107 9.53 12.08 4.13
C ALA A 107 10.40 12.65 5.26
N SER A 108 9.86 13.57 6.06
CA SER A 108 10.58 14.18 7.19
C SER A 108 10.94 13.15 8.26
N ASP A 109 10.03 12.23 8.59
CA ASP A 109 10.30 11.14 9.53
C ASP A 109 11.28 10.12 8.92
N LEU A 110 11.12 9.77 7.64
CA LEU A 110 11.98 8.79 6.96
C LEU A 110 13.44 9.23 6.86
N TYR A 111 13.68 10.52 6.57
CA TYR A 111 15.02 11.09 6.40
C TYR A 111 15.49 11.92 7.60
N SER A 112 14.81 11.76 8.75
CA SER A 112 15.17 12.35 10.05
C SER A 112 15.27 13.89 10.08
N CYS A 113 14.37 14.59 9.38
CA CYS A 113 14.27 16.05 9.42
C CYS A 113 13.22 16.53 10.45
N GLY A 114 13.67 16.76 11.69
CA GLY A 114 12.78 17.17 12.79
C GLY A 114 12.11 18.52 12.59
N GLU A 115 12.79 19.50 11.98
CA GLU A 115 12.20 20.83 11.78
C GLU A 115 11.01 20.81 10.80
N THR A 116 11.10 20.02 9.72
CA THR A 116 10.00 19.84 8.77
C THR A 116 8.85 19.10 9.42
N ARG A 117 9.13 18.11 10.26
CA ARG A 117 8.10 17.42 11.04
C ARG A 117 7.30 18.39 11.90
N ILE A 118 7.98 19.25 12.65
CA ILE A 118 7.34 20.29 13.48
C ILE A 118 6.49 21.22 12.60
N SER A 119 7.02 21.64 11.46
CA SER A 119 6.30 22.51 10.51
C SER A 119 5.01 21.85 10.01
N CYS A 120 5.03 20.55 9.68
CA CYS A 120 3.84 19.80 9.30
C CYS A 120 2.82 19.70 10.44
N GLU A 121 3.28 19.41 11.67
CA GLU A 121 2.40 19.35 12.84
C GLU A 121 1.75 20.69 13.16
N GLU A 122 2.49 21.79 13.03
CA GLU A 122 1.97 23.15 13.21
C GLU A 122 0.96 23.51 12.13
N PHE A 123 1.26 23.23 10.86
CA PHE A 123 0.32 23.44 9.77
C PHE A 123 -0.97 22.62 9.97
N LEU A 124 -0.85 21.36 10.42
CA LEU A 124 -2.03 20.54 10.74
C LEU A 124 -2.88 21.18 11.83
N LYS A 125 -2.26 21.69 12.91
CA LYS A 125 -2.99 22.34 14.00
C LYS A 125 -3.70 23.62 13.56
N ASP A 126 -3.16 24.29 12.56
CA ASP A 126 -3.65 25.58 12.07
C ASP A 126 -4.76 25.40 11.03
N CYS A 127 -4.64 24.40 10.15
CA CYS A 127 -5.54 24.16 9.01
C CYS A 127 -6.32 22.83 9.13
N TYR A 128 -6.58 22.34 10.34
CA TYR A 128 -7.16 21.01 10.54
C TYR A 128 -8.55 20.80 9.89
N ALA A 129 -9.28 21.88 9.58
CA ALA A 129 -10.61 21.78 8.97
C ALA A 129 -10.57 21.27 7.53
N ASP A 130 -9.54 21.65 6.77
CA ASP A 130 -9.46 21.42 5.32
C ASP A 130 -8.54 20.23 4.96
N ILE A 131 -7.61 19.87 5.85
CA ILE A 131 -6.60 18.82 5.59
C ILE A 131 -7.21 17.42 5.43
N PHE A 132 -8.40 17.18 5.98
CA PHE A 132 -9.07 15.88 5.90
C PHE A 132 -9.85 15.67 4.60
N GLU A 133 -9.80 16.63 3.67
CA GLU A 133 -10.43 16.53 2.35
C GLU A 133 -9.52 15.84 1.31
N PRO A 134 -10.09 15.31 0.21
CA PRO A 134 -9.32 14.81 -0.92
C PRO A 134 -8.52 15.93 -1.62
N PRO A 135 -7.34 15.65 -2.22
CA PRO A 135 -6.78 14.32 -2.49
C PRO A 135 -5.75 13.82 -1.46
N GLY A 136 -5.28 14.67 -0.53
CA GLY A 136 -4.18 14.33 0.38
C GLY A 136 -4.57 13.29 1.43
N TRP A 137 -5.71 13.48 2.10
CA TRP A 137 -6.14 12.61 3.20
C TRP A 137 -6.30 11.13 2.81
N PRO A 138 -6.97 10.77 1.69
CA PRO A 138 -7.12 9.37 1.30
C PRO A 138 -5.84 8.73 0.72
N ALA A 139 -4.83 9.54 0.40
CA ALA A 139 -3.52 9.09 -0.07
C ALA A 139 -2.53 8.86 1.07
N ALA A 140 -2.73 9.53 2.21
CA ALA A 140 -1.87 9.40 3.40
C ALA A 140 -1.70 7.94 3.85
N SER A 141 -0.52 7.60 4.35
CA SER A 141 -0.27 6.30 4.98
C SER A 141 -1.07 6.14 6.29
N ASN A 142 -1.41 4.90 6.64
CA ASN A 142 -2.22 4.56 7.82
C ASN A 142 -1.62 5.13 9.11
N ASP A 143 -0.30 5.09 9.26
CA ASP A 143 0.39 5.60 10.45
C ASP A 143 0.22 7.11 10.60
N TYR A 144 0.32 7.85 9.49
CA TYR A 144 0.21 9.31 9.49
C TYR A 144 -1.24 9.77 9.61
N ALA A 145 -2.19 9.00 9.08
CA ALA A 145 -3.61 9.24 9.32
C ALA A 145 -3.95 9.12 10.81
N LEU A 146 -3.41 8.11 11.50
CA LEU A 146 -3.57 7.97 12.95
C LEU A 146 -2.89 9.10 13.72
N LYS A 147 -1.64 9.44 13.36
CA LYS A 147 -0.94 10.60 13.95
C LYS A 147 -1.78 11.86 13.80
N ALA A 148 -2.36 12.11 12.63
CA ALA A 148 -3.17 13.30 12.35
C ALA A 148 -4.45 13.39 13.20
N ILE A 149 -5.19 12.30 13.36
CA ILE A 149 -6.42 12.28 14.18
C ILE A 149 -6.09 12.38 15.67
N THR A 150 -4.96 11.81 16.09
CA THR A 150 -4.51 11.83 17.49
C THR A 150 -3.77 13.10 17.90
N VAL A 151 -3.54 14.05 16.97
CA VAL A 151 -2.88 15.32 17.30
C VAL A 151 -3.71 16.09 18.33
N ASP A 152 -3.05 16.39 19.46
CA ASP A 152 -3.54 17.30 20.48
C ASP A 152 -3.08 18.74 20.20
N GLY A 153 -3.78 19.74 20.75
CA GLY A 153 -3.39 21.15 20.64
C GLY A 153 -3.81 21.84 19.34
N LEU A 154 -4.92 21.38 18.74
CA LEU A 154 -5.55 22.04 17.58
C LEU A 154 -5.98 23.47 17.93
N LYS A 155 -5.82 24.40 16.98
CA LYS A 155 -6.21 25.80 17.19
C LYS A 155 -7.70 26.00 16.84
N GLY A 156 -8.37 26.86 17.62
CA GLY A 156 -9.77 27.23 17.38
C GLY A 156 -10.83 26.34 18.04
N ARG A 157 -12.09 26.47 17.61
CA ARG A 157 -13.18 25.62 18.09
C ARG A 157 -13.06 24.25 17.41
N ILE A 158 -12.74 23.23 18.18
CA ILE A 158 -12.61 21.85 17.71
C ILE A 158 -14.00 21.30 17.36
N ASP A 159 -14.17 20.88 16.11
CA ASP A 159 -15.36 20.14 15.66
C ASP A 159 -15.02 18.66 15.45
N GLU A 160 -15.40 17.81 16.40
CA GLU A 160 -15.18 16.37 16.32
C GLU A 160 -15.90 15.69 15.13
N ARG A 161 -16.92 16.36 14.56
CA ARG A 161 -17.64 15.84 13.38
C ARG A 161 -16.73 15.74 12.16
N ILE A 162 -15.71 16.60 12.06
CA ILE A 162 -14.75 16.58 10.96
C ILE A 162 -13.94 15.28 10.99
N PHE A 163 -13.39 14.90 12.16
CA PHE A 163 -12.64 13.66 12.33
C PHE A 163 -13.48 12.42 12.04
N TYR A 164 -14.75 12.42 12.45
CA TYR A 164 -15.66 11.31 12.18
C TYR A 164 -15.96 11.17 10.69
N LYS A 165 -16.30 12.27 10.01
CA LYS A 165 -16.49 12.27 8.55
C LYS A 165 -15.22 11.85 7.81
N ALA A 166 -14.05 12.32 8.26
CA ALA A 166 -12.76 11.98 7.68
C ALA A 166 -12.46 10.48 7.78
N ALA A 167 -12.76 9.85 8.94
CA ALA A 167 -12.60 8.42 9.14
C ALA A 167 -13.51 7.60 8.21
N LEU A 168 -14.79 7.99 8.09
CA LEU A 168 -15.74 7.37 7.17
C LEU A 168 -15.29 7.52 5.71
N ALA A 169 -14.97 8.74 5.28
CA ALA A 169 -14.52 9.02 3.91
C ALA A 169 -13.27 8.20 3.56
N ARG A 170 -12.33 8.04 4.50
CA ARG A 170 -11.13 7.24 4.29
C ARG A 170 -11.44 5.75 4.15
N ARG A 171 -12.34 5.20 4.98
CA ARG A 171 -12.83 3.81 4.85
C ARG A 171 -13.44 3.60 3.47
N ASP A 172 -14.41 4.45 3.11
CA ASP A 172 -15.20 4.30 1.89
C ASP A 172 -14.32 4.40 0.64
N ILE A 173 -13.40 5.35 0.59
CA ILE A 173 -12.44 5.50 -0.52
C ILE A 173 -11.51 4.27 -0.59
N SER A 174 -11.06 3.75 0.55
CA SER A 174 -10.16 2.58 0.58
C SER A 174 -10.86 1.30 0.11
N VAL A 175 -12.11 1.09 0.54
CA VAL A 175 -12.96 -0.01 0.07
C VAL A 175 -13.25 0.15 -1.43
N GLN A 176 -13.56 1.36 -1.88
CA GLN A 176 -13.81 1.62 -3.31
C GLN A 176 -12.56 1.38 -4.18
N LYS A 177 -11.37 1.74 -3.69
CA LYS A 177 -10.09 1.40 -4.34
C LYS A 177 -9.94 -0.12 -4.49
N MET A 178 -10.29 -0.89 -3.46
CA MET A 178 -10.28 -2.37 -3.50
C MET A 178 -11.29 -2.93 -4.52
N ILE A 179 -12.52 -2.43 -4.53
CA ILE A 179 -13.56 -2.82 -5.51
C ILE A 179 -13.09 -2.53 -6.95
N ASN A 180 -12.49 -1.36 -7.18
CA ASN A 180 -11.99 -0.98 -8.50
C ASN A 180 -10.82 -1.88 -8.94
N LEU A 181 -9.95 -2.27 -8.01
CA LEU A 181 -8.86 -3.20 -8.25
C LEU A 181 -9.39 -4.60 -8.65
N LEU A 182 -10.42 -5.10 -7.95
CA LEU A 182 -11.11 -6.36 -8.27
C LEU A 182 -11.68 -6.32 -9.69
N LYS A 183 -12.47 -5.28 -10.01
CA LYS A 183 -13.04 -5.08 -11.37
C LYS A 183 -11.95 -5.02 -12.44
N THR A 184 -10.80 -4.43 -12.13
CA THR A 184 -9.66 -4.35 -13.07
C THR A 184 -9.01 -5.71 -13.29
N LYS A 185 -8.89 -6.53 -12.25
CA LYS A 185 -8.38 -7.89 -12.34
C LYS A 185 -9.31 -8.81 -13.11
N GLU A 186 -10.61 -8.78 -12.83
CA GLU A 186 -11.62 -9.53 -13.59
C GLU A 186 -11.56 -9.18 -15.09
N LYS A 187 -11.46 -7.89 -15.43
CA LYS A 187 -11.28 -7.46 -16.83
C LYS A 187 -9.99 -8.01 -17.44
N LYS A 188 -8.90 -8.09 -16.68
CA LYS A 188 -7.64 -8.68 -17.15
C LYS A 188 -7.75 -10.18 -17.35
N CYS A 189 -8.38 -10.92 -16.43
CA CYS A 189 -8.64 -12.36 -16.57
C CYS A 189 -9.52 -12.64 -17.80
N LYS A 190 -10.64 -11.92 -17.95
CA LYS A 190 -11.51 -12.04 -19.15
C LYS A 190 -10.77 -11.76 -20.46
N LYS A 191 -9.86 -10.78 -20.48
CA LYS A 191 -9.01 -10.48 -21.65
C LYS A 191 -7.95 -11.54 -21.93
N LYS A 192 -7.35 -12.14 -20.90
CA LYS A 192 -6.43 -13.28 -21.06
C LYS A 192 -7.16 -14.47 -21.67
N VAL A 193 -8.31 -14.83 -21.11
CA VAL A 193 -9.17 -15.91 -21.63
C VAL A 193 -9.59 -15.66 -23.07
N ALA A 194 -10.04 -14.45 -23.41
CA ALA A 194 -10.42 -14.09 -24.79
C ALA A 194 -9.22 -14.11 -25.77
N LYS A 195 -7.99 -13.91 -25.29
CA LYS A 195 -6.77 -14.00 -26.12
C LYS A 195 -6.25 -15.44 -26.26
N ALA A 196 -6.55 -16.30 -25.28
CA ALA A 196 -6.23 -17.73 -25.29
C ALA A 196 -7.14 -18.54 -26.24
N LEU A 197 -8.24 -17.95 -26.73
CA LEU A 197 -9.11 -18.52 -27.77
C LEU A 197 -8.84 -17.87 -29.15
N PRO A 198 -7.79 -18.24 -29.91
CA PRO A 198 -7.72 -17.94 -31.33
C PRO A 198 -7.96 -19.22 -32.15
N GLY A 199 -9.20 -19.43 -32.61
CA GLY A 199 -9.47 -20.46 -33.64
C GLY A 199 -10.84 -21.11 -33.57
N THR A 200 -11.90 -20.44 -34.00
CA THR A 200 -13.04 -21.13 -34.62
C THR A 200 -13.35 -20.45 -35.95
N SER A 201 -12.61 -20.84 -36.98
CA SER A 201 -13.09 -20.69 -38.35
C SER A 201 -14.09 -21.80 -38.64
N THR A 202 -15.35 -21.39 -38.78
CA THR A 202 -16.30 -21.85 -39.81
C THR A 202 -16.42 -23.35 -40.05
N LEU A 203 -17.52 -23.95 -39.57
CA LEU A 203 -18.29 -24.90 -40.37
C LEU A 203 -19.78 -24.61 -40.21
N GLU A 204 -20.30 -23.95 -41.23
CA GLU A 204 -21.72 -23.78 -41.52
C GLU A 204 -22.19 -25.08 -42.20
N GLY A 205 -23.15 -25.80 -41.60
CA GLY A 205 -23.59 -27.10 -42.12
C GLY A 205 -24.78 -27.68 -41.37
N ALA A 206 -25.97 -27.55 -41.95
CA ALA A 206 -27.27 -27.92 -41.42
C ALA A 206 -27.45 -29.43 -41.09
N LYS A 207 -28.25 -29.74 -40.05
CA LYS A 207 -29.60 -30.36 -40.13
C LYS A 207 -30.03 -30.99 -38.79
N ASN A 208 -31.27 -30.67 -38.40
CA ASN A 208 -32.27 -31.42 -37.61
C ASN A 208 -31.81 -32.66 -36.81
N THR A 209 -32.28 -32.79 -35.55
CA THR A 209 -33.45 -33.62 -35.19
C THR A 209 -33.89 -33.32 -33.75
N LYS A 210 -35.22 -33.34 -33.53
CA LYS A 210 -35.91 -33.19 -32.25
C LYS A 210 -35.65 -34.40 -31.31
N GLU A 211 -35.94 -34.17 -30.03
CA GLU A 211 -36.91 -34.94 -29.23
C GLU A 211 -36.39 -35.71 -27.99
N LYS A 212 -37.03 -35.40 -26.84
CA LYS A 212 -37.25 -36.21 -25.61
C LYS A 212 -36.01 -36.79 -24.91
N GLY A 213 -35.84 -36.80 -23.60
CA GLY A 213 -36.74 -36.56 -22.47
C GLY A 213 -36.11 -37.11 -21.20
N ARG A 214 -36.31 -36.40 -20.08
CA ARG A 214 -36.75 -36.95 -18.80
C ARG A 214 -35.83 -37.93 -18.04
N LYS A 215 -35.36 -37.40 -16.89
CA LYS A 215 -35.27 -37.97 -15.52
C LYS A 215 -34.02 -38.75 -15.09
N LYS A 216 -33.49 -38.23 -13.96
CA LYS A 216 -33.15 -38.87 -12.68
C LYS A 216 -32.31 -40.15 -12.71
N ASN A 217 -31.22 -40.15 -11.95
CA ASN A 217 -31.26 -40.71 -10.60
C ASN A 217 -30.02 -40.31 -9.78
N GLU A 218 -30.28 -40.02 -8.50
CA GLU A 218 -29.36 -40.09 -7.37
C GLU A 218 -28.76 -41.52 -7.27
N TYR A 219 -27.56 -41.67 -6.72
CA TYR A 219 -27.34 -42.13 -5.34
C TYR A 219 -25.84 -42.34 -5.05
N LYS A 220 -25.47 -41.96 -3.82
CA LYS A 220 -24.20 -42.18 -3.11
C LYS A 220 -23.91 -43.66 -2.81
N ALA A 221 -22.62 -43.97 -2.61
CA ALA A 221 -22.05 -44.78 -1.51
C ALA A 221 -20.50 -44.54 -1.55
N GLU A 222 -19.75 -44.04 -0.55
CA GLU A 222 -19.38 -44.61 0.78
C GLU A 222 -18.90 -46.08 0.66
N THR A 223 -17.75 -46.58 1.15
CA THR A 223 -16.85 -46.25 2.29
C THR A 223 -15.61 -47.18 2.27
N ALA A 224 -14.54 -46.78 2.98
CA ALA A 224 -13.41 -47.49 3.65
C ALA A 224 -13.14 -49.01 3.38
N THR A 225 -11.91 -49.53 3.40
CA THR A 225 -11.04 -49.76 4.59
C THR A 225 -9.69 -50.41 4.17
N ALA A 226 -8.59 -50.14 4.92
CA ALA A 226 -7.31 -50.86 5.21
C ALA A 226 -6.71 -51.87 4.19
N THR A 227 -5.39 -51.99 3.97
CA THR A 227 -4.32 -52.41 4.91
C THR A 227 -2.92 -52.25 4.29
N GLU A 228 -1.92 -52.18 5.18
CA GLU A 228 -0.46 -52.19 5.06
C GLU A 228 0.14 -53.20 4.05
N THR A 229 1.30 -52.88 3.45
CA THR A 229 2.60 -53.55 3.74
C THR A 229 3.73 -53.04 2.83
N GLU A 230 4.90 -52.95 3.45
CA GLU A 230 6.21 -52.58 2.94
C GLU A 230 6.73 -53.58 1.89
N THR A 231 7.59 -53.16 0.97
CA THR A 231 8.97 -53.68 0.83
C THR A 231 9.71 -53.09 -0.37
N GLU A 232 11.02 -53.00 -0.17
CA GLU A 232 12.08 -52.31 -0.89
C GLU A 232 12.57 -53.03 -2.17
N THR A 233 13.63 -52.45 -2.75
CA THR A 233 14.65 -53.00 -3.68
C THR A 233 14.39 -52.76 -5.17
N GLU A 234 15.12 -51.82 -5.80
CA GLU A 234 16.43 -52.02 -6.48
C GLU A 234 16.24 -52.92 -7.73
N THR A 235 16.66 -52.62 -8.95
CA THR A 235 17.78 -51.85 -9.49
C THR A 235 17.63 -51.86 -11.02
N GLU A 236 18.09 -50.78 -11.67
CA GLU A 236 18.79 -50.71 -12.96
C GLU A 236 18.52 -51.79 -14.02
N THR A 237 18.11 -51.39 -15.23
CA THR A 237 19.04 -51.27 -16.39
C THR A 237 18.31 -50.88 -17.67
N GLU A 238 19.00 -50.02 -18.42
CA GLU A 238 18.67 -49.44 -19.70
C GLU A 238 18.49 -50.51 -20.80
N THR A 239 17.53 -50.30 -21.70
CA THR A 239 17.81 -50.38 -23.13
C THR A 239 16.67 -49.76 -23.93
N GLU A 240 17.03 -48.74 -24.69
CA GLU A 240 16.20 -48.00 -25.62
C GLU A 240 15.66 -48.91 -26.73
N THR A 241 14.38 -48.80 -27.03
CA THR A 241 13.86 -49.06 -28.38
C THR A 241 12.73 -48.05 -28.58
N GLU A 242 12.98 -47.00 -29.36
CA GLU A 242 11.92 -46.11 -29.81
C GLU A 242 10.91 -46.87 -30.69
N PRO A 243 9.62 -46.54 -30.56
CA PRO A 243 8.77 -46.46 -31.73
C PRO A 243 8.09 -45.09 -31.84
N GLU A 244 8.09 -44.59 -33.08
CA GLU A 244 7.17 -43.68 -33.80
C GLU A 244 6.02 -42.99 -33.01
N PRO A 245 5.70 -41.72 -33.33
CA PRO A 245 4.83 -40.89 -32.49
C PRO A 245 3.36 -41.34 -32.56
N ASP A 246 2.88 -41.93 -31.48
CA ASP A 246 1.45 -42.14 -31.23
C ASP A 246 0.78 -40.77 -31.00
N THR A 247 -0.16 -40.43 -31.89
CA THR A 247 -1.01 -39.22 -31.81
C THR A 247 -1.89 -39.14 -30.56
N ASP A 248 -1.85 -40.15 -29.69
CA ASP A 248 -2.57 -40.20 -28.41
C ASP A 248 -1.77 -39.54 -27.26
N THR A 249 -0.44 -39.46 -27.39
CA THR A 249 0.45 -38.87 -26.35
C THR A 249 0.43 -37.34 -26.34
N GLU A 250 0.29 -36.69 -27.51
CA GLU A 250 0.16 -35.23 -27.58
C GLU A 250 -1.13 -34.76 -26.88
N THR A 251 -2.24 -35.49 -27.01
CA THR A 251 -3.50 -35.15 -26.34
C THR A 251 -3.47 -35.32 -24.82
N GLU A 252 -2.72 -36.30 -24.32
CA GLU A 252 -2.55 -36.50 -22.86
C GLU A 252 -1.62 -35.45 -22.25
N ILE A 253 -0.52 -35.11 -22.94
CA ILE A 253 0.40 -34.05 -22.51
C ILE A 253 -0.29 -32.68 -22.56
N GLU A 254 -1.09 -32.39 -23.59
CA GLU A 254 -1.89 -31.17 -23.67
C GLU A 254 -2.92 -31.09 -22.54
N ALA A 255 -3.57 -32.20 -22.19
CA ALA A 255 -4.52 -32.25 -21.08
C ALA A 255 -3.85 -32.07 -19.71
N GLU A 256 -2.65 -32.62 -19.50
CA GLU A 256 -1.86 -32.42 -18.28
C GLU A 256 -1.35 -30.98 -18.15
N ILE A 257 -0.86 -30.38 -19.24
CA ILE A 257 -0.44 -28.97 -19.27
C ILE A 257 -1.65 -28.05 -19.02
N GLU A 258 -2.82 -28.35 -19.58
CA GLU A 258 -4.03 -27.57 -19.35
C GLU A 258 -4.57 -27.74 -17.92
N ALA A 259 -4.44 -28.95 -17.34
CA ALA A 259 -4.76 -29.22 -15.93
C ALA A 259 -3.80 -28.52 -14.96
N GLU A 260 -2.49 -28.53 -15.24
CA GLU A 260 -1.48 -27.81 -14.47
C GLU A 260 -1.65 -26.28 -14.60
N ALA A 261 -1.96 -25.78 -15.80
CA ALA A 261 -2.27 -24.37 -16.02
C ALA A 261 -3.56 -23.96 -15.29
N GLY A 262 -4.59 -24.81 -15.30
CA GLY A 262 -5.83 -24.62 -14.54
C GLY A 262 -5.60 -24.63 -13.02
N SER A 263 -4.70 -25.50 -12.54
CA SER A 263 -4.28 -25.56 -11.13
C SER A 263 -3.50 -24.31 -10.71
N LEU A 264 -2.54 -23.87 -11.53
CA LEU A 264 -1.76 -22.65 -11.29
C LEU A 264 -2.61 -21.39 -11.32
N GLU A 265 -3.57 -21.28 -12.24
CA GLU A 265 -4.49 -20.15 -12.31
C GLU A 265 -5.50 -20.17 -11.14
N GLY A 266 -5.89 -21.35 -10.66
CA GLY A 266 -6.64 -21.54 -9.42
C GLY A 266 -5.86 -21.12 -8.17
N LEU A 267 -4.57 -21.47 -8.08
CA LEU A 267 -3.69 -21.04 -6.98
C LEU A 267 -3.41 -19.53 -7.01
N GLU A 268 -3.24 -18.92 -8.18
CA GLU A 268 -3.14 -17.47 -8.32
C GLU A 268 -4.43 -16.76 -7.86
N TYR A 269 -5.59 -17.36 -8.13
CA TYR A 269 -6.89 -16.84 -7.72
C TYR A 269 -7.10 -16.94 -6.20
N ILE A 270 -6.82 -18.09 -5.59
CA ILE A 270 -6.90 -18.28 -4.12
C ILE A 270 -5.98 -17.29 -3.39
N ARG A 271 -4.71 -17.18 -3.83
CA ARG A 271 -3.75 -16.22 -3.26
C ARG A 271 -4.23 -14.77 -3.37
N TRP A 272 -4.99 -14.46 -4.41
CA TRP A 272 -5.57 -13.13 -4.62
C TRP A 272 -6.77 -12.86 -3.71
N GLU A 273 -7.67 -13.83 -3.50
CA GLU A 273 -8.78 -13.70 -2.55
C GLU A 273 -8.27 -13.51 -1.12
N GLU A 274 -7.28 -14.29 -0.70
CA GLU A 274 -6.62 -14.13 0.60
C GLU A 274 -5.99 -12.75 0.76
N TYR A 275 -5.30 -12.27 -0.28
CA TYR A 275 -4.72 -10.92 -0.29
C TYR A 275 -5.79 -9.84 -0.12
N VAL A 276 -6.93 -9.98 -0.81
CA VAL A 276 -8.04 -9.01 -0.74
C VAL A 276 -8.68 -9.03 0.64
N LYS A 277 -8.94 -10.22 1.20
CA LYS A 277 -9.48 -10.38 2.55
C LYS A 277 -8.56 -9.73 3.59
N LYS A 278 -7.26 -10.02 3.52
CA LYS A 278 -6.26 -9.40 4.40
C LYS A 278 -6.26 -7.88 4.29
N LYS A 279 -6.34 -7.34 3.08
CA LYS A 279 -6.38 -5.88 2.87
C LYS A 279 -7.66 -5.25 3.41
N LEU A 280 -8.80 -5.92 3.30
CA LEU A 280 -10.06 -5.45 3.86
C LEU A 280 -10.01 -5.48 5.39
N ASP A 281 -9.46 -6.55 5.98
CA ASP A 281 -9.25 -6.67 7.43
C ASP A 281 -8.31 -5.56 7.95
N ASP A 282 -7.24 -5.25 7.23
CA ASP A 282 -6.33 -4.15 7.57
C ASP A 282 -7.04 -2.79 7.55
N ILE A 283 -7.94 -2.56 6.57
CA ILE A 283 -8.76 -1.35 6.47
C ILE A 283 -9.72 -1.26 7.66
N HIS A 284 -10.40 -2.36 8.00
CA HIS A 284 -11.35 -2.42 9.11
C HIS A 284 -10.66 -2.15 10.45
N LYS A 285 -9.52 -2.82 10.72
CA LYS A 285 -8.73 -2.58 11.93
C LYS A 285 -8.25 -1.12 12.04
N HIS A 286 -7.79 -0.55 10.92
CA HIS A 286 -7.36 0.85 10.91
C HIS A 286 -8.54 1.80 11.21
N PHE A 287 -9.71 1.53 10.62
CA PHE A 287 -10.94 2.28 10.86
C PHE A 287 -11.40 2.17 12.33
N GLU A 288 -11.38 0.99 12.93
CA GLU A 288 -11.71 0.78 14.35
C GLU A 288 -10.84 1.63 15.28
N VAL A 289 -9.52 1.66 15.03
CA VAL A 289 -8.59 2.48 15.80
C VAL A 289 -8.89 3.97 15.59
N MET A 290 -9.12 4.42 14.34
CA MET A 290 -9.49 5.81 14.10
C MET A 290 -10.77 6.21 14.84
N ILE A 291 -11.83 5.42 14.74
CA ILE A 291 -13.13 5.71 15.35
C ILE A 291 -13.02 5.73 16.89
N SER A 292 -12.30 4.79 17.49
CA SER A 292 -12.13 4.75 18.94
C SER A 292 -11.32 5.92 19.52
N THR A 293 -10.52 6.62 18.69
CA THR A 293 -9.79 7.82 19.11
C THR A 293 -10.63 9.10 19.12
N ILE A 294 -11.82 9.08 18.50
CA ILE A 294 -12.68 10.26 18.36
C ILE A 294 -13.45 10.52 19.65
N ARG A 295 -13.54 11.79 20.06
CA ARG A 295 -14.22 12.21 21.29
C ARG A 295 -15.71 12.44 21.08
N PHE A 296 -16.50 11.36 21.02
CA PHE A 296 -17.96 11.43 20.85
C PHE A 296 -18.67 12.31 21.89
N HIS A 297 -18.12 12.45 23.10
CA HIS A 297 -18.69 13.31 24.13
C HIS A 297 -18.71 14.81 23.77
N GLN A 298 -17.88 15.27 22.82
CA GLN A 298 -17.90 16.67 22.37
C GLN A 298 -18.91 16.89 21.23
N MET A 299 -19.35 15.84 20.54
CA MET A 299 -20.34 15.93 19.47
C MET A 299 -21.74 16.29 19.98
N ASP A 300 -22.60 16.72 19.06
CA ASP A 300 -24.00 16.99 19.33
C ASP A 300 -24.81 15.70 19.46
N ILE A 301 -25.68 15.61 20.47
CA ILE A 301 -26.56 14.47 20.73
C ILE A 301 -27.38 14.11 19.49
N LYS A 302 -27.90 15.13 18.79
CA LYS A 302 -28.67 14.93 17.54
C LYS A 302 -27.82 14.23 16.48
N TYR A 303 -26.57 14.65 16.32
CA TYR A 303 -25.66 14.06 15.34
C TYR A 303 -25.30 12.60 15.67
N LEU A 304 -25.12 12.29 16.96
CA LEU A 304 -24.90 10.91 17.41
C LEU A 304 -26.08 10.01 17.01
N ALA A 305 -27.30 10.39 17.38
CA ALA A 305 -28.50 9.61 17.08
C ALA A 305 -28.81 9.53 15.57
N ASP A 306 -28.64 10.63 14.84
CA ASP A 306 -29.05 10.70 13.44
C ASP A 306 -28.03 10.13 12.46
N THR A 307 -26.75 10.06 12.82
CA THR A 307 -25.66 9.63 11.94
C THR A 307 -24.90 8.45 12.53
N VAL A 308 -24.31 8.61 13.73
CA VAL A 308 -23.41 7.60 14.30
C VAL A 308 -24.14 6.31 14.64
N GLU A 309 -25.36 6.38 15.17
CA GLU A 309 -26.15 5.19 15.52
C GLU A 309 -26.75 4.46 14.33
N LYS A 310 -26.85 5.12 13.17
CA LYS A 310 -27.39 4.51 11.95
C LYS A 310 -26.32 3.76 11.14
N ASP A 311 -25.05 3.96 11.44
CA ASP A 311 -23.94 3.32 10.75
C ASP A 311 -23.65 1.96 11.41
N ASP A 312 -24.14 0.87 10.80
CA ASP A 312 -24.06 -0.48 11.36
C ASP A 312 -22.61 -0.91 11.61
N ASP A 313 -21.70 -0.57 10.69
CA ASP A 313 -20.27 -0.90 10.80
C ASP A 313 -19.65 -0.23 12.04
N VAL A 314 -20.02 1.03 12.31
CA VAL A 314 -19.55 1.74 13.50
C VAL A 314 -20.09 1.09 14.75
N MET A 315 -21.35 0.66 14.75
CA MET A 315 -22.02 0.03 15.89
C MET A 315 -21.57 -1.40 16.20
N GLN A 316 -20.96 -2.08 15.23
CA GLN A 316 -20.35 -3.39 15.42
C GLN A 316 -18.98 -3.33 16.11
N ILE A 317 -18.34 -2.15 16.16
CA ILE A 317 -17.04 -1.96 16.81
C ILE A 317 -17.16 -2.26 18.31
N PRO A 318 -16.33 -3.16 18.87
CA PRO A 318 -16.38 -3.47 20.29
C PRO A 318 -16.16 -2.23 21.17
N GLY A 319 -17.04 -2.02 22.15
CA GLY A 319 -16.94 -0.91 23.12
C GLY A 319 -17.46 0.45 22.62
N ILE A 320 -17.86 0.59 21.35
CA ILE A 320 -18.38 1.86 20.81
C ILE A 320 -19.71 2.27 21.45
N LYS A 321 -20.58 1.30 21.74
CA LYS A 321 -21.89 1.51 22.38
C LYS A 321 -21.71 2.09 23.78
N ASP A 322 -20.70 1.61 24.50
CA ASP A 322 -20.37 2.12 25.83
C ASP A 322 -19.86 3.56 25.74
N ILE A 323 -18.98 3.87 24.77
CA ILE A 323 -18.47 5.23 24.54
C ILE A 323 -19.59 6.20 24.17
N ILE A 324 -20.52 5.78 23.29
CA ILE A 324 -21.69 6.58 22.90
C ILE A 324 -22.63 6.79 24.09
N PHE A 325 -22.89 5.74 24.88
CA PHE A 325 -23.70 5.84 26.08
C PHE A 325 -23.07 6.80 27.12
N GLU A 326 -21.75 6.73 27.31
CA GLU A 326 -21.02 7.69 28.14
C GLU A 326 -21.10 9.12 27.59
N ALA A 327 -21.07 9.32 26.27
CA ALA A 327 -21.26 10.62 25.64
C ALA A 327 -22.66 11.21 25.94
N TYR A 328 -23.72 10.42 25.78
CA TYR A 328 -25.08 10.83 26.15
C TYR A 328 -25.19 11.16 27.64
N ARG A 329 -24.62 10.30 28.49
CA ARG A 329 -24.59 10.50 29.93
C ARG A 329 -23.88 11.83 30.28
N HIS A 330 -22.71 12.08 29.72
CA HIS A 330 -21.96 13.32 29.96
C HIS A 330 -22.77 14.57 29.59
N LYS A 331 -23.49 14.54 28.47
CA LYS A 331 -24.35 15.65 28.02
C LYS A 331 -25.61 15.79 28.89
N ALA A 332 -26.24 14.68 29.30
CA ALA A 332 -27.43 14.70 30.16
C ALA A 332 -27.15 15.23 31.58
N PHE A 333 -25.93 14.99 32.10
CA PHE A 333 -25.53 15.44 33.44
C PHE A 333 -24.79 16.80 33.46
N LEU A 334 -24.74 17.52 32.33
CA LEU A 334 -24.19 18.88 32.18
C LEU A 334 -22.88 19.13 32.98
N GLY A 335 -21.88 18.27 32.79
CA GLY A 335 -20.50 18.53 33.25
C GLY A 335 -20.23 18.49 34.75
N LYS A 336 -21.16 18.02 35.61
CA LYS A 336 -20.92 17.90 37.07
C LYS A 336 -19.97 16.77 37.48
N ARG A 337 -19.62 15.86 36.55
CA ARG A 337 -18.61 14.80 36.74
C ARG A 337 -17.63 14.83 35.58
N GLN A 338 -16.33 14.87 35.88
CA GLN A 338 -15.28 14.70 34.88
C GLN A 338 -15.42 13.33 34.21
N VAL A 339 -15.34 13.30 32.88
CA VAL A 339 -15.20 12.05 32.09
C VAL A 339 -14.00 11.27 32.64
N SER A 340 -14.04 9.94 32.68
CA SER A 340 -12.89 9.15 33.14
C SER A 340 -11.61 9.57 32.39
N LYS A 341 -10.49 9.75 33.11
CA LYS A 341 -9.20 10.20 32.54
C LYS A 341 -8.76 9.36 31.33
N LYS A 342 -9.19 8.10 31.28
CA LYS A 342 -8.96 7.16 30.17
C LYS A 342 -9.46 7.67 28.81
N TYR A 343 -10.49 8.52 28.79
CA TYR A 343 -11.13 9.01 27.57
C TYR A 343 -10.89 10.51 27.33
N GLN A 344 -10.00 11.15 28.11
CA GLN A 344 -9.75 12.60 28.02
C GLN A 344 -8.58 12.99 27.10
N SER A 345 -7.56 12.13 26.91
CA SER A 345 -6.41 12.42 26.03
C SER A 345 -6.60 11.80 24.63
N ARG A 346 -6.12 12.47 23.56
CA ARG A 346 -6.04 11.84 22.21
C ARG A 346 -4.82 10.92 22.11
N SER A 347 -3.77 11.20 22.89
CA SER A 347 -2.66 10.28 23.12
C SER A 347 -2.93 9.38 24.32
N ILE A 348 -3.23 8.11 24.07
CA ILE A 348 -3.02 7.06 25.07
C ILE A 348 -1.60 6.57 24.83
N LYS A 349 -0.63 7.02 25.63
CA LYS A 349 0.63 6.28 25.73
C LYS A 349 0.29 4.90 26.27
N SER A 350 0.41 3.88 25.42
CA SER A 350 0.44 2.50 25.85
C SER A 350 1.63 2.35 26.79
N ASN A 351 1.36 2.11 28.08
CA ASN A 351 2.34 1.51 28.97
C ASN A 351 2.47 0.03 28.64
#